data_AF-A0A3P6VGD6-F1
#
_entry.id   AF-A0A3P6VGD6-F1
#
_cell.length_a   1.000
_cell.length_b   1.000
_cell.length_c   1.000
_cell.angle_alpha   90.00
_cell.angle_beta   90.00
_cell.angle_gamma   90.00
#
_symmetry.space_group_name_H-M   'P 1'
#
loop_
_entity.id
_entity.type
_entity.pdbx_description
1 polymer ?
#
loop_
_entity_poly.entity_id
_entity_poly.type
_entity_poly.pdbx_seq_one_letter_code
_entity_poly.pdbx_strand_id
1 'polypeptide(L)'
;MSILLYLSLATVISSSYVGLLYAFDFHGVDRDDPQSIKRRLLGATLNNIISISCTYAVLYKHYESPLSVMGIRSRGIYPACLLPTLLTCVCYLGNWVMMYIDNSFWSFL
;
A
#
# COMPACT_ATOMS: atom_id res chain seq x y z
N MET A 1 27.64 0.37 3.59
CA MET A 1 26.64 -0.39 2.82
C MET A 1 26.63 0.15 1.40
N SER A 2 26.76 -0.69 0.38
CA SER A 2 26.87 -0.23 -1.01
C SER A 2 25.54 0.34 -1.49
N ILE A 3 25.55 1.53 -2.09
CA ILE A 3 24.39 2.17 -2.75
C ILE A 3 23.63 1.20 -3.67
N LEU A 4 24.36 0.27 -4.30
CA LEU A 4 23.83 -0.81 -5.12
C LEU A 4 22.82 -1.70 -4.40
N LEU A 5 23.01 -1.98 -3.10
CA LEU A 5 22.10 -2.80 -2.31
C LEU A 5 20.79 -2.09 -2.00
N TYR A 6 20.82 -0.77 -1.74
CA TYR A 6 19.60 0.01 -1.52
C TYR A 6 18.81 0.19 -2.81
N LEU A 7 19.50 0.45 -3.92
CA LEU A 7 18.88 0.56 -5.24
C LEU A 7 18.24 -0.75 -5.67
N SER A 8 18.92 -1.89 -5.48
CA SER A 8 18.35 -3.20 -5.80
C SER A 8 17.15 -3.55 -4.91
N LEU A 9 17.20 -3.21 -3.61
CA LEU A 9 16.04 -3.45 -2.73
C LEU A 9 14.83 -2.62 -3.17
N ALA A 10 15.03 -1.35 -3.53
CA ALA A 10 13.96 -0.46 -3.96
C ALA A 10 13.30 -0.91 -5.28
N THR A 11 14.10 -1.36 -6.24
CA THR A 11 13.58 -1.89 -7.51
C THR A 11 12.87 -3.23 -7.32
N VAL A 12 13.39 -4.11 -6.46
CA VAL A 12 12.74 -5.40 -6.15
C VAL A 12 11.40 -5.19 -5.44
N ILE A 13 11.32 -4.29 -4.46
CA ILE A 13 10.06 -3.96 -3.77
C ILE A 13 9.01 -3.40 -4.73
N SER A 14 9.43 -2.52 -5.64
CA SER A 14 8.53 -1.93 -6.65
C SER A 14 8.05 -2.97 -7.66
N SER A 15 8.95 -3.86 -8.07
CA SER A 15 8.63 -4.94 -9.02
C SER A 15 7.78 -6.03 -8.37
N SER A 16 8.03 -6.34 -7.09
CA SER A 16 7.26 -7.31 -6.32
C SER A 16 5.84 -6.83 -6.07
N TYR A 17 5.63 -5.52 -5.90
CA TYR A 17 4.29 -4.94 -5.81
C TYR A 17 3.46 -5.27 -7.05
N VAL A 18 4.00 -4.98 -8.23
CA VAL A 18 3.34 -5.24 -9.51
C VAL A 18 3.13 -6.75 -9.70
N GLY A 19 4.15 -7.56 -9.41
CA GLY A 19 4.08 -9.02 -9.48
C GLY A 19 3.02 -9.63 -8.57
N LEU A 20 2.94 -9.21 -7.31
CA LEU A 20 1.90 -9.67 -6.38
C LEU A 20 0.51 -9.21 -6.84
N LEU A 21 0.38 -8.00 -7.36
CA LEU A 21 -0.90 -7.52 -7.87
C LEU A 21 -1.41 -8.44 -8.98
N TYR A 22 -0.56 -8.80 -9.93
CA TYR A 22 -0.91 -9.73 -11.02
C TYR A 22 -1.10 -11.17 -10.53
N ALA A 23 -0.31 -11.63 -9.56
CA ALA A 23 -0.45 -12.98 -9.01
C ALA A 23 -1.74 -13.17 -8.20
N PHE A 24 -2.18 -12.14 -7.46
CA PHE A 24 -3.44 -12.18 -6.70
C PHE A 24 -4.68 -11.91 -7.58
N ASP A 25 -4.49 -11.30 -8.74
CA ASP A 25 -5.53 -11.08 -9.75
C ASP A 25 -5.66 -12.23 -10.77
N PHE A 26 -4.92 -13.32 -10.56
CA PHE A 26 -5.00 -14.52 -11.40
C PHE A 26 -6.41 -15.13 -11.27
N HIS A 27 -7.20 -15.01 -12.34
CA HIS A 27 -8.65 -15.35 -12.47
C HIS A 27 -9.68 -14.24 -12.20
N GLY A 28 -9.29 -12.95 -12.10
CA GLY A 28 -10.27 -11.86 -12.12
C GLY A 28 -10.89 -11.68 -13.51
N VAL A 29 -12.12 -12.15 -13.71
CA VAL A 29 -12.84 -12.06 -15.00
C VAL A 29 -13.31 -10.63 -15.30
N ASP A 30 -13.49 -9.80 -14.26
CA ASP A 30 -13.81 -8.38 -14.41
C ASP A 30 -13.05 -7.52 -13.38
N ARG A 31 -12.62 -6.32 -13.78
CA ARG A 31 -11.82 -5.42 -12.92
C ARG A 31 -12.64 -4.79 -11.80
N ASP A 32 -13.95 -4.71 -12.00
CA ASP A 32 -14.92 -4.14 -11.07
C ASP A 32 -15.60 -5.22 -10.21
N ASP A 33 -15.23 -6.49 -10.37
CA ASP A 33 -15.74 -7.55 -9.51
C ASP A 33 -15.24 -7.32 -8.07
N PRO A 34 -16.15 -7.29 -7.07
CA PRO A 34 -15.79 -7.00 -5.69
C PRO A 34 -14.80 -8.01 -5.11
N GLN A 35 -14.76 -9.26 -5.61
CA GLN A 35 -13.77 -10.26 -5.20
C GLN A 35 -12.38 -9.95 -5.74
N SER A 36 -12.25 -9.46 -6.99
CA SER A 36 -10.94 -9.06 -7.56
C SER A 36 -10.37 -7.87 -6.79
N ILE A 37 -11.20 -6.89 -6.45
CA ILE A 37 -10.77 -5.72 -5.67
C ILE A 37 -10.30 -6.12 -4.27
N LYS A 38 -11.02 -7.01 -3.56
CA LYS A 38 -10.59 -7.55 -2.25
C LYS A 38 -9.26 -8.29 -2.35
N ARG A 39 -9.04 -9.08 -3.41
CA ARG A 39 -7.76 -9.81 -3.64
C ARG A 39 -6.60 -8.87 -3.94
N ARG A 40 -6.80 -7.84 -4.76
CA ARG A 40 -5.79 -6.82 -5.06
C ARG A 40 -5.42 -6.01 -3.82
N LEU A 41 -6.40 -5.66 -2.98
CA LEU A 41 -6.16 -5.02 -1.69
C LEU A 41 -5.30 -5.91 -0.78
N LEU A 42 -5.60 -7.21 -0.73
CA LEU A 42 -4.84 -8.16 0.07
C LEU A 42 -3.41 -8.32 -0.43
N GLY A 43 -3.21 -8.45 -1.75
CA GLY A 43 -1.88 -8.49 -2.38
C GLY A 43 -1.07 -7.22 -2.13
N ALA A 44 -1.69 -6.05 -2.29
CA ALA A 44 -1.06 -4.76 -1.99
C ALA A 44 -0.69 -4.64 -0.50
N THR A 45 -1.56 -5.07 0.41
CA THR A 45 -1.34 -5.03 1.86
C THR A 45 -0.18 -5.94 2.25
N LEU A 46 -0.18 -7.19 1.76
CA LEU A 46 0.91 -8.13 2.01
C LEU A 46 2.24 -7.62 1.48
N ASN A 47 2.28 -7.09 0.24
CA ASN A 47 3.50 -6.53 -0.32
C ASN A 47 4.03 -5.36 0.52
N ASN A 48 3.15 -4.45 0.99
CA ASN A 48 3.56 -3.35 1.86
C ASN A 48 4.11 -3.84 3.21
N ILE A 49 3.47 -4.83 3.84
CA ILE A 49 3.95 -5.42 5.11
C ILE A 49 5.33 -6.06 4.92
N ILE A 50 5.51 -6.85 3.86
CA ILE A 50 6.79 -7.50 3.54
C ILE A 50 7.86 -6.46 3.26
N SER A 51 7.54 -5.43 2.46
CA SER A 51 8.45 -4.32 2.17
C SER A 51 8.92 -3.61 3.43
N ILE A 52 7.99 -3.19 4.30
CA ILE A 52 8.32 -2.52 5.56
C ILE A 52 9.18 -3.42 6.44
N SER A 53 8.85 -4.71 6.53
CA SER A 53 9.60 -5.69 7.33
C SER A 53 11.03 -5.90 6.80
N CYS A 54 11.20 -6.01 5.48
CA CYS A 54 12.51 -6.10 4.83
C CYS A 54 13.34 -4.85 5.06
N THR A 55 12.76 -3.65 4.89
CA THR A 55 13.46 -2.39 5.15
C THR A 55 13.88 -2.28 6.62
N TYR A 56 13.00 -2.68 7.56
CA TYR A 56 13.31 -2.70 8.98
C TYR A 56 14.48 -3.65 9.30
N ALA A 57 14.47 -4.88 8.76
CA ALA A 57 15.53 -5.86 8.98
C ALA A 57 16.90 -5.38 8.49
N VAL A 58 16.95 -4.64 7.38
CA VAL A 58 18.17 -4.03 6.85
C VAL A 58 18.64 -2.86 7.72
N LEU A 59 17.73 -2.03 8.21
CA LEU A 59 18.05 -0.85 9.04
C LEU A 59 18.44 -1.22 10.48
N TYR A 60 17.85 -2.26 11.05
CA TYR A 60 18.10 -2.71 12.43
C TYR A 60 19.59 -3.05 12.68
N LYS A 61 20.31 -3.50 11.64
CA LYS A 61 21.75 -3.81 11.75
C LYS A 61 22.65 -2.59 11.88
N HIS A 62 22.15 -1.38 11.60
CA HIS A 62 22.98 -0.18 11.48
C HIS A 62 22.52 1.01 12.32
N TYR A 63 21.27 1.00 12.79
CA TYR A 63 20.70 2.12 13.54
C TYR A 63 19.99 1.60 14.79
N GLU A 64 20.19 2.28 15.92
CA GLU A 64 19.48 1.94 17.17
C GLU A 64 17.97 2.26 17.12
N SER A 65 17.56 3.20 16.25
CA SER A 65 16.16 3.61 16.08
C SER A 65 15.66 3.47 14.63
N PRO A 66 15.57 2.23 14.09
CA PRO A 66 15.24 1.98 12.68
C PRO A 66 13.87 2.53 12.25
N LEU A 67 12.88 2.52 13.15
CA LEU A 67 11.53 3.06 12.85
C LEU A 67 11.53 4.57 12.63
N SER A 68 12.35 5.31 13.38
CA SER A 68 12.46 6.77 13.24
C SER A 68 13.07 7.15 11.90
N VAL A 69 14.05 6.37 11.42
CA VAL A 69 14.70 6.56 10.11
C VAL A 69 13.74 6.23 8.96
N MET A 70 12.84 5.25 9.15
CA MET A 70 11.75 4.96 8.20
C MET A 70 10.64 6.03 8.18
N GLY A 71 10.72 7.05 9.06
CA GLY A 71 9.70 8.10 9.17
C GLY A 71 8.51 7.72 10.06
N ILE A 72 8.50 6.52 10.66
CA ILE A 72 7.47 6.10 11.61
C ILE A 72 7.79 6.72 12.96
N ARG A 73 7.15 7.87 13.23
CA ARG A 73 7.27 8.61 14.49
C ARG A 73 5.93 8.64 15.20
N SER A 74 5.92 8.31 16.49
CA SER A 74 4.72 8.40 17.35
C SER A 74 4.18 9.83 17.47
N ARG A 75 5.07 10.83 17.37
CA ARG A 75 4.72 12.24 17.46
C ARG A 75 4.15 12.73 16.13
N GLY A 76 2.85 12.99 16.10
CA GLY A 76 2.17 13.49 14.90
C GLY A 76 1.62 12.41 13.97
N ILE A 77 1.45 11.17 14.44
CA ILE A 77 0.77 10.11 13.65
C ILE A 77 -0.63 10.57 13.21
N TYR A 78 -1.37 11.20 14.12
CA TYR A 78 -2.74 11.61 13.84
C TYR A 78 -2.85 12.56 12.63
N PRO A 79 -2.15 13.71 12.57
CA PRO A 79 -2.18 14.56 11.38
C PRO A 79 -1.53 13.88 10.16
N ALA A 80 -0.52 13.03 10.35
CA ALA A 80 0.12 12.30 9.26
C ALA A 80 -0.81 11.28 8.58
N CYS A 81 -1.78 10.73 9.30
CA CYS A 81 -2.83 9.88 8.71
C CYS A 81 -3.99 10.71 8.18
N LEU A 82 -4.47 11.68 8.96
CA LEU A 82 -5.71 12.41 8.64
C LEU A 82 -5.58 13.29 7.40
N LEU A 83 -4.47 14.03 7.26
CA LEU A 83 -4.26 14.93 6.11
C LEU A 83 -4.25 14.19 4.76
N PRO A 84 -3.45 13.13 4.54
CA PRO A 84 -3.48 12.41 3.27
C PRO A 84 -4.79 11.66 3.05
N THR A 85 -5.44 11.13 4.08
CA THR A 85 -6.76 10.51 3.94
C THR A 85 -7.80 11.53 3.47
N LEU A 86 -7.85 12.70 4.11
CA LEU A 86 -8.79 13.76 3.74
C LEU A 86 -8.52 14.26 2.32
N LEU A 87 -7.26 14.50 1.97
CA LEU A 87 -6.87 14.89 0.61
C LEU A 87 -7.30 13.83 -0.42
N THR A 88 -7.09 12.54 -0.12
CA THR A 88 -7.50 11.43 -0.98
C THR A 88 -9.02 11.41 -1.14
N CYS A 89 -9.79 11.55 -0.06
CA CYS A 89 -11.24 11.62 -0.12
C CYS A 89 -11.73 12.79 -0.99
N VAL A 90 -11.09 13.95 -0.91
CA VAL A 90 -11.44 15.12 -1.73
C VAL A 90 -11.10 14.88 -3.21
N CYS A 91 -9.89 14.43 -3.52
CA CYS A 91 -9.47 14.16 -4.90
C CYS A 91 -10.32 13.08 -5.58
N TYR A 92 -10.76 12.07 -4.83
CA TYR A 92 -11.57 10.97 -5.33
C TYR A 92 -13.07 11.12 -5.06
N LEU A 93 -13.53 12.31 -4.65
CA LEU A 93 -14.95 12.57 -4.34
C LEU A 93 -15.87 12.22 -5.52
N GLY A 94 -15.42 12.44 -6.76
CA GLY A 94 -16.16 12.07 -7.96
C GLY A 94 -16.48 10.56 -8.03
N ASN A 95 -15.52 9.70 -7.66
CA ASN A 95 -15.72 8.25 -7.63
C ASN A 95 -16.73 7.85 -6.54
N TRP A 96 -16.70 8.52 -5.38
CA TRP A 96 -17.70 8.31 -4.33
C TRP A 96 -19.11 8.65 -4.79
N VAL A 97 -19.28 9.74 -5.53
CA VAL A 97 -20.58 10.16 -6.08
C VAL A 97 -21.07 9.17 -7.13
N MET A 98 -20.23 8.73 -8.06
CA MET A 98 -20.62 7.71 -9.04
C MET A 98 -21.01 6.38 -8.37
N MET A 99 -20.21 5.90 -7.42
CA MET A 99 -20.52 4.67 -6.68
C MET A 99 -21.83 4.75 -5.88
N TYR A 100 -22.17 5.94 -5.38
CA TYR A 100 -23.46 6.18 -4.72
C TYR A 100 -24.63 6.14 -5.70
N ILE A 101 -24.50 6.78 -6.87
CA ILE A 101 -25.53 6.79 -7.92
C ILE A 101 -25.78 5.37 -8.45
N ASP A 102 -24.72 4.57 -8.61
CA ASP A 102 -24.78 3.22 -9.15
C ASP A 102 -25.29 2.16 -8.13
N ASN A 103 -25.64 2.55 -6.89
CA ASN A 103 -26.01 1.64 -5.79
C ASN A 103 -25.00 0.51 -5.50
N SER A 104 -23.80 0.56 -6.07
CA SER A 104 -22.74 -0.43 -5.92
C SER A 104 -22.10 -0.42 -4.52
N PHE A 105 -22.38 0.62 -3.72
CA PHE A 105 -21.84 0.79 -2.37
C PHE A 105 -22.02 -0.45 -1.46
N TRP A 106 -23.14 -1.16 -1.61
CA TRP A 106 -23.46 -2.35 -0.81
C TRP A 106 -22.80 -3.64 -1.32
N SER A 107 -22.29 -3.69 -2.55
CA SER A 107 -21.61 -4.89 -3.06
C SER A 107 -20.17 -5.02 -2.54
N PHE A 108 -19.61 -3.93 -2.01
CA PHE A 108 -18.25 -3.87 -1.50
C PHE A 108 -18.14 -4.15 0.00
N LEU A 109 -19.13 -3.71 0.79
CA LEU A 109 -19.21 -3.95 2.24
C LEU A 109 -19.38 -5.46 2.52
#